data_AF-A0A164JQQ5-F1
#
_entry.id   AF-A0A164JQQ5-F1
#
_cell.length_a   1.000
_cell.length_b   1.000
_cell.length_c   1.000
_cell.angle_alpha   90.00
_cell.angle_beta   90.00
_cell.angle_gamma   90.00
#
_symmetry.space_group_name_H-M   'P 1'
#
loop_
_entity.id
_entity.type
_entity.pdbx_description
1 polymer ?
#
loop_
_entity_poly.entity_id
_entity_poly.type
_entity_poly.pdbx_seq_one_letter_code
_entity_poly.pdbx_strand_id
1 'polypeptide(L)'
;MAFLGKVLRNRRAGDHRLAWNRPNLSGGNTFELSSPDFAHESTLDLIHAAERVGGSDLSPALTWSGVPEGTAQLLLVLEDPDAPTPIPVVHCLAPGGRPGPSVP
;
A
#
# COMPACT_ATOMS: atom_id res chain seq x y z
N MET A 1 18.18 10.60 19.01
CA MET A 1 17.67 10.62 17.61
C MET A 1 16.21 11.13 17.48
N ALA A 2 15.68 11.98 18.38
CA ALA A 2 14.27 12.39 18.37
C ALA A 2 14.01 13.82 17.83
N PHE A 3 15.06 14.57 17.46
CA PHE A 3 14.93 15.98 17.09
C PHE A 3 14.51 16.15 15.61
N LEU A 4 15.06 15.33 14.71
CA LEU A 4 14.76 15.39 13.28
C LEU A 4 13.29 15.05 12.97
N GLY A 5 12.74 14.04 13.65
CA GLY A 5 11.32 13.67 13.52
C GLY A 5 10.35 14.75 14.01
N LYS A 6 10.77 15.67 14.89
CA LYS A 6 9.97 16.84 15.32
C LYS A 6 9.99 17.96 14.28
N VAL A 7 11.13 18.19 13.63
CA VAL A 7 11.29 19.24 12.59
C VAL A 7 10.53 18.89 11.31
N LEU A 8 10.40 17.60 11.00
CA LEU A 8 9.73 17.14 9.78
C LEU A 8 8.21 16.92 9.92
N ARG A 9 7.60 17.13 11.10
CA ARG A 9 6.16 16.87 11.32
C ARG A 9 5.21 17.61 10.37
N ASN A 10 5.64 18.75 9.85
CA ASN A 10 4.87 19.58 8.93
C ASN A 10 5.28 19.40 7.46
N ARG A 11 6.16 18.44 7.15
CA ARG A 11 6.55 18.08 5.79
C ARG A 11 5.97 16.69 5.51
N ARG A 12 4.93 16.64 4.68
CA ARG A 12 4.34 15.41 4.15
C ARG A 12 4.24 15.56 2.64
N ALA A 13 4.33 14.45 1.93
CA ALA A 13 4.16 14.46 0.48
C ALA A 13 2.72 14.84 0.08
N GLY A 14 1.74 14.46 0.90
CA GLY A 14 0.33 14.62 0.61
C GLY A 14 -0.20 13.52 -0.31
N ASP A 15 -1.50 13.55 -0.57
CA ASP A 15 -2.22 12.51 -1.30
C ASP A 15 -2.39 12.81 -2.80
N HIS A 16 -2.26 14.07 -3.24
CA HIS A 16 -2.52 14.52 -4.61
C HIS A 16 -1.68 13.82 -5.69
N ARG A 17 -0.57 13.18 -5.30
CA ARG A 17 0.35 12.48 -6.20
C ARG A 17 0.23 10.95 -6.14
N LEU A 18 -0.58 10.41 -5.24
CA LEU A 18 -0.85 8.98 -5.13
C LEU A 18 -1.45 8.45 -6.42
N ALA A 19 -1.12 7.21 -6.76
CA ALA A 19 -1.73 6.48 -7.88
C ALA A 19 -3.27 6.45 -7.76
N TRP A 20 -3.78 6.33 -6.53
CA TRP A 20 -5.21 6.38 -6.20
C TRP A 20 -5.93 7.62 -6.76
N ASN A 21 -5.26 8.78 -6.75
CA ASN A 21 -5.82 10.06 -7.17
C ASN A 21 -5.55 10.39 -8.64
N ARG A 22 -4.97 9.47 -9.44
CA ARG A 22 -4.66 9.73 -10.84
C ARG A 22 -5.88 9.52 -11.74
N PRO A 23 -6.28 10.52 -12.54
CA PRO A 23 -7.46 10.39 -13.42
C PRO A 23 -7.37 9.25 -14.43
N ASN A 24 -6.18 8.91 -14.91
CA ASN A 24 -6.00 7.81 -15.87
C ASN A 24 -6.06 6.41 -15.23
N LEU A 25 -6.14 6.33 -13.89
CA LEU A 25 -6.28 5.09 -13.12
C LEU A 25 -7.65 5.00 -12.43
N SER A 26 -8.53 5.98 -12.59
CA SER A 26 -9.88 5.92 -12.03
C SER A 26 -10.69 4.81 -12.70
N GLY A 27 -11.32 3.96 -11.91
CA GLY A 27 -12.24 2.91 -12.37
C GLY A 27 -13.54 2.93 -11.57
N GLY A 28 -14.61 2.38 -12.16
CA GLY A 28 -15.91 2.27 -11.49
C GLY A 28 -16.08 1.00 -10.64
N ASN A 29 -15.15 0.06 -10.74
CA ASN A 29 -15.21 -1.22 -10.04
C ASN A 29 -14.24 -1.24 -8.87
N THR A 30 -14.71 -1.74 -7.74
CA THR A 30 -13.90 -2.01 -6.55
C THR A 30 -13.96 -3.50 -6.24
N PHE A 31 -12.92 -3.99 -5.58
CA PHE A 31 -12.85 -5.33 -5.02
C PHE A 31 -12.15 -5.22 -3.66
N GLU A 32 -12.20 -6.28 -2.87
CA GLU A 32 -11.72 -6.24 -1.50
C GLU A 32 -10.28 -6.75 -1.41
N LEU A 33 -9.48 -6.05 -0.59
CA LEU A 33 -8.13 -6.41 -0.19
C LEU A 33 -8.12 -6.47 1.34
N SER A 34 -7.70 -7.62 1.88
CA SER A 34 -7.58 -7.85 3.32
C SER A 34 -6.24 -8.48 3.68
N SER A 35 -5.89 -8.44 4.97
CA SER A 35 -4.70 -9.08 5.51
C SER A 35 -5.05 -9.77 6.84
N PRO A 36 -4.53 -10.98 7.11
CA PRO A 36 -4.58 -11.56 8.45
C PRO A 36 -3.57 -10.90 9.41
N ASP A 37 -2.58 -10.17 8.88
CA ASP A 37 -1.47 -9.62 9.67
C ASP A 37 -1.79 -8.25 10.26
N PHE A 38 -2.79 -7.54 9.72
CA PHE A 38 -3.23 -6.24 10.23
C PHE A 38 -4.67 -5.92 9.81
N ALA A 39 -5.35 -5.06 10.57
CA ALA A 39 -6.66 -4.55 10.24
C ALA A 39 -6.55 -3.20 9.48
N HIS A 40 -7.59 -2.84 8.73
CA HIS A 40 -7.65 -1.53 8.08
C HIS A 40 -7.46 -0.40 9.11
N GLU A 41 -6.60 0.56 8.78
CA GLU A 41 -6.22 1.70 9.63
C GLU A 41 -5.58 1.33 10.99
N SER A 42 -5.19 0.06 11.20
CA SER A 42 -4.41 -0.32 12.38
C SER A 42 -2.91 -0.11 12.16
N THR A 43 -2.17 -0.03 13.26
CA THR A 43 -0.71 -0.08 13.24
C THR A 43 -0.23 -1.41 12.65
N LEU A 44 0.77 -1.37 11.77
CA LEU A 44 1.46 -2.56 11.29
C LEU A 44 2.44 -3.08 12.35
N ASP A 45 2.48 -4.39 12.52
CA ASP A 45 3.47 -5.04 13.38
C ASP A 45 4.90 -4.75 12.93
N LEU A 46 5.81 -4.64 13.90
CA LEU A 46 7.19 -4.23 13.66
C LEU A 46 7.93 -5.13 12.67
N ILE A 47 7.53 -6.41 12.56
CA ILE A 47 8.12 -7.37 11.61
C ILE A 47 8.04 -6.88 10.15
N HIS A 48 7.01 -6.10 9.81
CA HIS A 48 6.81 -5.55 8.46
C HIS A 48 7.60 -4.26 8.20
N ALA A 49 8.23 -3.69 9.23
CA ALA A 49 9.04 -2.49 9.08
C ALA A 49 10.46 -2.84 8.61
N ALA A 50 11.15 -1.86 8.03
CA ALA A 50 12.53 -2.03 7.58
C ALA A 50 13.48 -2.39 8.75
N GLU A 51 14.51 -3.17 8.45
CA GLU A 51 15.54 -3.59 9.44
C GLU A 51 16.18 -2.40 10.18
N ARG A 52 16.36 -1.26 9.49
CA ARG A 52 16.94 -0.03 10.06
C ARG A 52 16.14 0.58 11.22
N VAL A 53 14.87 0.21 11.38
CA VAL A 53 14.02 0.62 12.51
C VAL A 53 13.69 -0.55 13.45
N GLY A 54 14.36 -1.69 13.29
CA GLY A 54 14.22 -2.86 14.16
C GLY A 54 13.20 -3.89 13.68
N GLY A 55 12.69 -3.78 12.45
CA GLY A 55 11.83 -4.78 11.84
C GLY A 55 12.59 -5.85 11.04
N SER A 56 11.87 -6.60 10.20
CA SER A 56 12.44 -7.67 9.37
C SER A 56 12.11 -7.51 7.88
N ASP A 57 11.54 -6.37 7.49
CA ASP A 57 11.13 -6.03 6.11
C ASP A 57 10.25 -7.12 5.45
N LEU A 58 9.51 -7.88 6.28
CA LEU A 58 8.69 -8.98 5.80
C LEU A 58 7.37 -8.43 5.26
N SER A 59 7.05 -8.71 4.01
CA SER A 59 5.77 -8.27 3.43
C SER A 59 4.60 -8.93 4.15
N PRO A 60 3.52 -8.18 4.48
CA PRO A 60 2.33 -8.78 5.06
C PRO A 60 1.63 -9.70 4.05
N ALA A 61 0.96 -10.73 4.55
CA ALA A 61 0.08 -11.57 3.76
C ALA A 61 -1.11 -10.74 3.28
N LEU A 62 -1.44 -10.83 1.99
CA LEU A 62 -2.55 -10.09 1.38
C LEU A 62 -3.48 -11.06 0.67
N THR A 63 -4.78 -10.86 0.85
CA THR A 63 -5.85 -11.65 0.22
C THR A 63 -6.76 -10.73 -0.57
N TRP A 64 -7.18 -11.18 -1.75
CA TRP A 64 -8.07 -10.45 -2.64
C TRP A 64 -9.39 -11.21 -2.80
N SER A 65 -10.53 -10.52 -2.72
CA SER A 65 -11.88 -11.09 -2.90
C SER A 65 -12.71 -10.21 -3.84
N GLY A 66 -13.57 -10.85 -4.65
CA GLY A 66 -14.47 -10.13 -5.56
C GLY A 66 -13.77 -9.44 -6.73
N VAL A 67 -12.62 -9.94 -7.20
CA VAL A 67 -11.92 -9.39 -8.36
C VAL A 67 -12.85 -9.41 -9.60
N PRO A 68 -13.01 -8.31 -10.36
CA PRO A 68 -13.94 -8.25 -11.49
C PRO A 68 -13.67 -9.32 -12.55
N GLU A 69 -14.74 -9.85 -13.13
CA GLU A 69 -14.65 -10.84 -14.21
C GLU A 69 -13.87 -10.27 -15.41
N GLY A 70 -13.06 -11.11 -16.04
CA GLY A 70 -12.20 -10.70 -17.16
C GLY A 70 -10.93 -9.96 -16.76
N THR A 71 -10.66 -9.77 -15.46
CA THR A 71 -9.39 -9.18 -15.00
C THR A 71 -8.20 -10.04 -15.44
N ALA A 72 -7.39 -9.50 -16.34
CA ALA A 72 -6.23 -10.22 -16.87
C ALA A 72 -5.08 -10.32 -15.86
N GLN A 73 -4.82 -9.23 -15.12
CA GLN A 73 -3.71 -9.09 -14.18
C GLN A 73 -4.04 -8.05 -13.11
N LEU A 74 -3.38 -8.16 -11.96
CA LEU A 74 -3.42 -7.18 -10.88
C LEU A 74 -2.04 -6.54 -10.68
N LEU A 75 -2.03 -5.27 -10.28
CA LEU A 75 -0.85 -4.54 -9.84
C LEU A 75 -1.11 -3.97 -8.44
N LEU A 76 -0.21 -4.27 -7.51
CA LEU A 76 -0.22 -3.74 -6.15
C LEU A 76 0.76 -2.55 -6.07
N VAL A 77 0.26 -1.41 -5.59
CA VAL A 77 1.05 -0.21 -5.30
C VAL A 77 0.85 0.14 -3.83
N LEU A 78 1.93 0.11 -3.04
CA LEU A 78 1.91 0.60 -1.66
C LEU A 78 2.65 1.94 -1.58
N GLU A 79 1.93 2.99 -1.20
CA GLU A 79 2.43 4.36 -1.15
C GLU A 79 2.29 4.95 0.27
N ASP A 80 3.29 5.72 0.68
CA ASP A 80 3.29 6.50 1.93
C ASP A 80 3.15 8.01 1.61
N PRO A 81 1.96 8.61 1.77
CA PRO A 81 1.74 10.05 1.60
C PRO A 81 2.32 10.89 2.75
N ASP A 82 2.64 10.25 3.87
CA ASP A 82 3.13 10.88 5.10
C ASP A 82 4.65 10.99 5.14
N ALA A 83 5.33 10.38 4.18
CA ALA A 83 6.77 10.48 4.02
C ALA A 83 7.22 11.96 3.98
N PRO A 84 8.33 12.32 4.66
CA PRO A 84 8.83 13.68 4.72
C PRO A 84 9.60 14.08 3.44
N THR A 85 9.01 13.81 2.29
CA THR A 85 9.56 14.01 0.94
C THR A 85 8.60 14.86 0.09
N PRO A 86 9.06 15.49 -1.00
CA PRO A 86 8.18 16.25 -1.90
C PRO A 86 7.18 15.40 -2.71
N ILE A 87 7.37 14.08 -2.74
CA ILE A 87 6.53 13.09 -3.43
C ILE A 87 6.31 11.88 -2.51
N PRO A 88 5.16 11.18 -2.61
CA PRO A 88 4.92 9.98 -1.82
C PRO A 88 6.00 8.93 -2.07
N VAL A 89 6.33 8.16 -1.04
CA VAL A 89 7.27 7.05 -1.17
C VAL A 89 6.51 5.81 -1.60
N VAL A 90 6.93 5.20 -2.72
CA VAL A 90 6.42 3.88 -3.12
C VAL A 90 7.25 2.83 -2.39
N HIS A 91 6.64 2.14 -1.42
CA HIS A 91 7.27 1.04 -0.68
C HIS A 91 7.31 -0.25 -1.49
N CYS A 92 6.28 -0.50 -2.29
CA CYS A 92 6.18 -1.71 -3.09
C CYS A 92 5.43 -1.44 -4.39
N LEU A 93 5.93 -2.04 -5.47
CA LEU A 93 5.28 -2.14 -6.76
C LEU A 93 5.43 -3.58 -7.24
N ALA A 94 4.36 -4.36 -7.17
CA ALA A 94 4.43 -5.80 -7.41
C ALA A 94 3.21 -6.29 -8.20
N PRO A 95 3.38 -7.29 -9.10
CA PRO A 95 2.24 -8.01 -9.66
C PRO A 95 1.41 -8.66 -8.54
N GLY A 96 0.10 -8.44 -8.53
CA GLY A 96 -0.83 -9.04 -7.54
C GLY A 96 -1.16 -10.51 -7.81
N GLY A 97 -0.46 -11.14 -8.76
CA GLY A 97 -0.79 -12.45 -9.30
C GLY A 97 -1.94 -12.41 -10.32
N ARG A 98 -2.20 -13.55 -10.95
CA ARG A 98 -3.39 -13.74 -11.80
C ARG A 98 -4.56 -14.09 -10.88
N PRO A 99 -5.68 -13.35 -10.91
CA PRO A 99 -6.87 -13.79 -10.19
C PRO A 99 -7.26 -15.18 -10.70
N GLY A 100 -7.52 -16.10 -9.76
CA GLY A 100 -8.00 -17.45 -10.10
C GLY A 100 -9.29 -17.37 -10.92
N PRO A 101 -9.64 -18.42 -11.69
CA PRO A 101 -10.90 -18.43 -12.42
C PRO A 101 -12.05 -18.16 -11.45
N SER A 102 -12.96 -17.26 -11.84
CA SER A 102 -14.22 -17.04 -11.14
C SER A 102 -14.95 -18.38 -11.03
N VAL A 103 -15.08 -18.90 -9.82
CA VAL A 103 -15.95 -20.06 -9.58
C VAL A 103 -17.39 -19.55 -9.66
N PRO A 104 -18.25 -20.15 -10.50
CA PRO A 104 -19.64 -19.72 -10.67
C PRO A 104 -20.48 -19.89 -9.42
#